data_AF-A0A7L1IHC1-F1
#
_entry.id   AF-A0A7L1IHC1-F1
#
_cell.length_a   1.000
_cell.length_b   1.000
_cell.length_c   1.000
_cell.angle_alpha   90.00
_cell.angle_beta   90.00
_cell.angle_gamma   90.00
#
_symmetry.space_group_name_H-M   'P 1'
#
loop_
_entity.id
_entity.type
_entity.pdbx_description
1 polymer ?
#
loop_
_entity_poly.entity_id
_entity_poly.type
_entity_poly.pdbx_seq_one_letter_code
_entity_poly.pdbx_strand_id
1 'polypeptide(L)'
;IWNALTDNYGNVMPVDWKSSHTRALHLPTLNLSEKGVNDNLNLDLSDDEELREQLDMHSIIVSCINDEPLFTAEQVIEEIEEMMQESPDPEDDETPTQSDRLSILSQEIQTLKRSSTNNSYEERVKRLSVAELNELLEEIETAIKDYSEELVQQLALRDELEFEKEVKNSFISVLIEVQNKQREHKETAKKKKKLKNGSPQNGKQERGHMPGT
;
A
#
# COMPACT_ATOMS: atom_id res chain seq x y z
N ILE A 1 -45.57 -12.36 -13.90
CA ILE A 1 -44.76 -12.48 -12.66
C ILE A 1 -44.28 -11.11 -12.21
N TRP A 2 -43.49 -10.37 -13.02
CA TRP A 2 -43.00 -9.03 -12.67
C TRP A 2 -44.10 -7.99 -12.35
N ASN A 3 -45.14 -7.87 -13.19
CA ASN A 3 -46.27 -6.95 -12.93
C ASN A 3 -47.12 -7.29 -11.69
N ALA A 4 -47.11 -8.55 -11.23
CA ALA A 4 -47.82 -8.96 -10.01
C ALA A 4 -46.96 -8.74 -8.75
N LEU A 5 -45.64 -8.59 -8.92
CA LEU A 5 -44.70 -8.35 -7.82
C LEU A 5 -44.62 -6.86 -7.43
N THR A 6 -44.89 -5.97 -8.39
CA THR A 6 -44.78 -4.52 -8.21
C THR A 6 -46.10 -3.79 -8.15
N ASP A 7 -47.13 -4.49 -7.67
CA ASP A 7 -48.48 -4.02 -7.41
C ASP A 7 -48.45 -2.60 -6.80
N ASN A 8 -48.57 -1.58 -7.67
CA ASN A 8 -48.56 -0.14 -7.38
C ASN A 8 -47.22 0.65 -7.39
N TYR A 9 -46.07 0.08 -7.74
CA TYR A 9 -44.81 0.84 -7.91
C TYR A 9 -44.48 1.25 -9.36
N GLY A 10 -45.32 0.86 -10.33
CA GLY A 10 -45.10 1.13 -11.76
C GLY A 10 -45.48 2.53 -12.25
N ASN A 11 -46.16 3.35 -11.43
CA ASN A 11 -46.57 4.71 -11.75
C ASN A 11 -45.74 5.76 -10.99
N VAL A 12 -44.41 5.61 -10.98
CA VAL A 12 -43.55 6.70 -10.53
C VAL A 12 -43.60 7.78 -11.60
N MET A 13 -44.31 8.88 -11.30
CA MET A 13 -44.35 10.04 -12.18
C MET A 13 -42.92 10.48 -12.49
N PRO A 14 -42.60 10.82 -13.76
CA PRO A 14 -41.29 11.34 -14.11
C PRO A 14 -40.94 12.49 -13.19
N VAL A 15 -39.72 12.47 -12.64
CA VAL A 15 -39.25 13.52 -11.75
C VAL A 15 -39.25 14.84 -12.52
N ASP A 16 -40.09 15.79 -12.10
CA ASP A 16 -40.08 17.13 -12.66
C ASP A 16 -38.88 17.91 -12.11
N TRP A 17 -37.76 17.79 -12.80
CA TRP A 17 -36.55 18.51 -12.46
C TRP A 17 -36.74 20.03 -12.52
N LYS A 18 -37.74 20.54 -13.26
CA LYS A 18 -37.93 21.98 -13.41
C LYS A 18 -38.35 22.65 -12.09
N SER A 19 -39.15 21.95 -11.27
CA SER A 19 -39.66 22.44 -9.99
C SER A 19 -38.84 21.95 -8.78
N SER A 20 -37.82 21.12 -8.99
CA SER A 20 -37.00 20.58 -7.92
C SER A 20 -36.23 21.67 -7.15
N HIS A 21 -36.23 21.55 -5.82
CA HIS A 21 -35.48 22.43 -4.91
C HIS A 21 -33.97 22.41 -5.21
N THR A 22 -33.43 21.25 -5.57
CA THR A 22 -32.01 21.10 -5.96
C THR A 22 -31.70 21.94 -7.20
N ARG A 23 -32.60 21.96 -8.19
CA ARG A 23 -32.44 22.81 -9.38
C ARG A 23 -32.48 24.27 -8.97
N ALA A 24 -33.46 24.70 -8.18
CA ALA A 24 -33.59 26.09 -7.73
C ALA A 24 -32.35 26.59 -6.96
N LEU A 25 -31.73 25.72 -6.14
CA LEU A 25 -30.53 26.05 -5.37
C LEU A 25 -29.30 26.29 -6.26
N HIS A 26 -29.14 25.47 -7.31
CA HIS A 26 -27.92 25.46 -8.15
C HIS A 26 -28.06 26.24 -9.47
N LEU A 27 -29.29 26.54 -9.92
CA LEU A 27 -29.53 27.26 -11.17
C LEU A 27 -28.90 28.67 -11.21
N PRO A 28 -28.88 29.47 -10.12
CA PRO A 28 -28.21 30.76 -10.11
C PRO A 28 -26.70 30.67 -10.35
N THR A 29 -26.06 29.55 -9.95
CA THR A 29 -24.62 29.32 -10.16
C THR A 29 -24.28 29.11 -11.63
N LEU A 30 -25.22 28.57 -12.42
CA LEU A 30 -24.98 28.19 -13.81
C LEU A 30 -24.99 29.38 -14.78
N ASN A 31 -25.38 30.59 -14.34
CA ASN A 31 -25.33 31.83 -15.14
C ASN A 31 -25.86 31.65 -16.57
N LEU A 32 -26.89 30.83 -16.73
CA LEU A 32 -27.57 30.58 -18.01
C LEU A 32 -28.48 31.77 -18.32
N SER A 33 -27.91 32.95 -18.50
CA SER A 33 -28.59 34.01 -19.23
C SER A 33 -28.95 33.44 -20.59
N GLU A 34 -30.23 33.53 -20.97
CA GLU A 34 -30.75 33.16 -22.28
C GLU A 34 -30.06 34.00 -23.36
N LYS A 35 -28.84 33.61 -23.72
CA LYS A 35 -28.09 34.21 -24.81
C LYS A 35 -28.65 33.54 -26.05
N GLY A 36 -29.50 34.29 -26.75
CA GLY A 36 -30.26 33.84 -27.90
C GLY A 36 -29.50 32.86 -28.78
N VAL A 37 -30.17 31.76 -29.07
CA VAL A 37 -29.69 30.69 -29.95
C VAL A 37 -29.27 31.32 -31.27
N ASN A 38 -27.97 31.33 -31.57
CA ASN A 38 -27.50 31.51 -32.94
C ASN A 38 -27.67 30.15 -33.61
N ASP A 39 -28.76 29.97 -34.35
CA ASP A 39 -29.11 28.79 -35.15
C ASP A 39 -28.16 28.54 -36.35
N ASN A 40 -26.88 28.86 -36.22
CA ASN A 40 -25.87 28.73 -37.28
C ASN A 40 -24.63 27.95 -36.85
N LEU A 41 -24.76 27.05 -35.88
CA LEU A 41 -23.75 26.02 -35.65
C LEU A 41 -24.29 24.72 -36.24
N ASN A 42 -23.98 24.52 -37.52
CA ASN A 42 -24.00 23.20 -38.13
C ASN A 42 -22.91 22.37 -37.41
N LEU A 43 -23.25 21.81 -36.25
CA LEU A 43 -22.44 20.76 -35.62
C LEU A 43 -22.59 19.54 -36.51
N ASP A 44 -21.54 19.23 -37.26
CA ASP A 44 -21.42 17.95 -37.93
C ASP A 44 -21.39 16.86 -36.86
N LEU A 45 -22.54 16.25 -36.59
CA LEU A 45 -22.68 15.15 -35.63
C LEU A 45 -22.14 13.82 -36.18
N SER A 46 -21.59 13.81 -37.42
CA SER A 46 -21.01 12.61 -38.01
C SER A 46 -19.77 12.13 -37.25
N ASP A 47 -18.96 13.04 -36.71
CA ASP A 47 -17.79 12.70 -35.87
C ASP A 47 -18.20 12.08 -34.52
N ASP A 48 -19.42 12.33 -34.03
CA ASP A 48 -19.86 11.91 -32.68
C ASP A 48 -20.23 10.42 -32.62
N GLU A 49 -20.63 9.82 -33.75
CA GLU A 49 -20.91 8.38 -33.84
C GLU A 49 -19.61 7.57 -33.80
N GLU A 50 -18.58 7.99 -34.55
CA GLU A 50 -17.26 7.36 -34.55
C GLU A 50 -16.52 7.61 -33.23
N LEU A 51 -16.67 8.80 -32.63
CA LEU A 51 -16.17 9.07 -31.28
C LEU A 51 -16.87 8.19 -30.22
N ARG A 52 -18.17 7.93 -30.37
CA ARG A 52 -18.92 7.06 -29.45
C ARG A 52 -18.48 5.61 -29.57
N GLU A 53 -18.09 5.18 -30.76
CA GLU A 53 -17.50 3.86 -31.00
C GLU A 53 -16.07 3.77 -30.43
N GLN A 54 -15.25 4.84 -30.54
CA GLN A 54 -13.93 4.93 -29.89
C GLN A 54 -14.01 5.02 -28.36
N LEU A 55 -15.05 5.65 -27.82
CA LEU A 55 -15.33 5.75 -26.38
C LEU A 55 -16.22 4.62 -25.87
N ASP A 56 -16.47 3.59 -26.69
CA ASP A 56 -17.20 2.42 -26.24
C ASP A 56 -16.40 1.73 -25.13
N MET A 57 -16.90 1.91 -23.93
CA MET A 57 -16.40 1.33 -22.70
C MET A 57 -16.24 -0.19 -22.83
N HIS A 58 -17.09 -0.85 -23.64
CA HIS A 58 -16.99 -2.29 -23.85
C HIS A 58 -15.79 -2.65 -24.74
N SER A 59 -15.56 -1.90 -25.81
CA SER A 59 -14.35 -2.01 -26.64
C SER A 59 -13.06 -1.76 -25.84
N ILE A 60 -13.03 -0.73 -24.98
CA ILE A 60 -11.88 -0.44 -24.12
C ILE A 60 -11.64 -1.58 -23.12
N ILE A 61 -12.69 -2.05 -22.45
CA ILE A 61 -12.60 -3.15 -21.47
C ILE A 61 -12.14 -4.45 -22.14
N VAL A 62 -12.73 -4.83 -23.28
CA VAL A 62 -12.39 -6.08 -24.00
C VAL A 62 -10.98 -6.01 -24.58
N SER A 63 -10.53 -4.82 -25.02
CA SER A 63 -9.15 -4.62 -25.46
C SER A 63 -8.15 -4.78 -24.31
N CYS A 64 -8.44 -4.24 -23.12
CA CYS A 64 -7.57 -4.38 -21.94
C CYS A 64 -7.56 -5.81 -21.34
N ILE A 65 -8.62 -6.61 -21.54
CA ILE A 65 -8.69 -7.99 -21.01
C ILE A 65 -7.81 -8.97 -21.81
N ASN A 66 -7.48 -8.65 -23.06
CA ASN A 66 -6.70 -9.55 -23.93
C ASN A 66 -5.18 -9.42 -23.76
N ASP A 67 -4.68 -8.33 -23.18
CA ASP A 67 -3.23 -8.04 -23.09
C ASP A 67 -2.60 -8.51 -21.77
N GLU A 68 -3.39 -8.88 -20.77
CA GLU A 68 -2.89 -9.35 -19.46
C GLU A 68 -3.66 -10.59 -19.01
N PRO A 69 -2.97 -11.72 -18.71
CA PRO A 69 -3.65 -12.90 -18.17
C PRO A 69 -4.34 -12.54 -16.86
N LEU A 70 -5.67 -12.63 -16.82
CA LEU A 70 -6.41 -12.46 -15.58
C LEU A 70 -6.10 -13.62 -14.65
N PHE A 71 -5.20 -13.38 -13.69
CA PHE A 71 -4.89 -14.36 -12.66
C PHE A 71 -6.13 -14.58 -11.80
N THR A 72 -6.50 -15.84 -11.66
CA THR A 72 -7.55 -16.23 -10.72
C THR A 72 -7.07 -15.95 -9.30
N ALA A 73 -8.00 -15.68 -8.38
CA ALA A 73 -7.65 -15.49 -6.97
C ALA A 73 -6.85 -16.67 -6.43
N GLU A 74 -7.10 -17.89 -6.91
CA GLU A 74 -6.35 -19.09 -6.54
C GLU A 74 -4.89 -19.03 -7.00
N GLN A 75 -4.61 -18.56 -8.22
CA GLN A 75 -3.24 -18.41 -8.75
C GLN A 75 -2.45 -17.36 -7.97
N VAL A 76 -3.09 -16.25 -7.60
CA VAL A 76 -2.45 -15.22 -6.78
C VAL A 76 -2.17 -15.73 -5.38
N ILE A 77 -3.08 -16.55 -4.81
CA ILE A 77 -2.87 -17.18 -3.51
C ILE A 77 -1.73 -18.20 -3.58
N GLU A 78 -1.68 -19.03 -4.63
CA GLU A 78 -0.62 -20.02 -4.86
C GLU A 78 0.76 -19.36 -5.03
N GLU A 79 0.85 -18.27 -5.80
CA GLU A 79 2.09 -17.50 -5.96
C GLU A 79 2.56 -16.86 -4.63
N ILE A 80 1.63 -16.34 -3.83
CA ILE A 80 1.95 -15.81 -2.50
C ILE A 80 2.39 -16.94 -1.55
N GLU A 81 1.74 -18.10 -1.61
CA GLU A 81 2.12 -19.28 -0.82
C GLU A 81 3.49 -19.82 -1.24
N GLU A 82 3.82 -19.78 -2.52
CA GLU A 82 5.13 -20.12 -3.08
C GLU A 82 6.20 -19.12 -2.57
N MET A 83 5.94 -17.81 -2.64
CA MET A 83 6.83 -16.78 -2.07
C MET A 83 7.00 -16.90 -0.55
N MET A 84 5.98 -17.39 0.17
CA MET A 84 6.05 -17.64 1.62
C MET A 84 6.77 -18.96 1.97
N GLN A 85 6.85 -19.90 1.04
CA GLN A 85 7.56 -21.18 1.20
C GLN A 85 9.01 -21.10 0.70
N GLU A 86 9.30 -20.22 -0.26
CA GLU A 86 10.63 -19.97 -0.82
C GLU A 86 11.40 -18.88 -0.07
N SER A 87 10.93 -18.45 1.11
CA SER A 87 11.84 -17.85 2.08
C SER A 87 12.95 -18.87 2.35
N PRO A 88 14.23 -18.58 2.05
CA PRO A 88 15.29 -19.53 2.25
C PRO A 88 15.29 -19.89 3.73
N ASP A 89 15.09 -21.18 4.03
CA ASP A 89 15.41 -21.69 5.36
C ASP A 89 16.89 -21.35 5.58
N PRO A 90 17.26 -20.57 6.61
CA PRO A 90 18.64 -20.10 6.79
C PRO A 90 19.67 -21.22 7.03
N GLU A 91 19.24 -22.48 6.99
CA GLU A 91 20.04 -23.67 7.30
C GLU A 91 20.62 -24.38 6.07
N ASP A 92 20.24 -24.02 4.83
CA ASP A 92 20.69 -24.72 3.60
C ASP A 92 21.68 -23.93 2.73
N ASP A 93 22.14 -22.78 3.23
CA ASP A 93 23.28 -22.09 2.64
C ASP A 93 24.54 -22.65 3.32
N GLU A 94 25.36 -23.43 2.60
CA GLU A 94 26.71 -23.83 3.04
C GLU A 94 27.68 -22.63 3.12
N THR A 95 27.15 -21.43 3.33
CA THR A 95 27.89 -20.23 3.69
C THR A 95 27.83 -20.10 5.22
N PRO A 96 28.96 -19.85 5.92
CA PRO A 96 28.95 -19.69 7.37
C PRO A 96 27.89 -18.64 7.74
N THR A 97 26.92 -19.03 8.57
CA THR A 97 25.79 -18.18 8.97
C THR A 97 26.32 -16.84 9.49
N GLN A 98 25.55 -15.76 9.37
CA GLN A 98 25.98 -14.44 9.87
C GLN A 98 26.47 -14.49 11.34
N SER A 99 25.86 -15.37 12.15
CA SER A 99 26.28 -15.64 13.52
C SER A 99 27.70 -16.24 13.61
N ASP A 100 28.05 -17.16 12.73
CA ASP A 100 29.38 -17.77 12.66
C ASP A 100 30.44 -16.76 12.23
N ARG A 101 30.13 -15.93 11.22
CA ARG A 101 31.02 -14.84 10.79
C ARG A 101 31.28 -13.82 11.91
N LEU A 102 30.23 -13.43 12.65
CA LEU A 102 30.36 -12.53 13.80
C LEU A 102 31.14 -13.16 14.97
N SER A 103 30.99 -14.46 15.19
CA SER A 103 31.73 -15.22 16.19
C SER A 103 33.23 -15.26 15.87
N ILE A 104 33.57 -15.56 14.61
CA ILE A 104 34.96 -15.56 14.10
C ILE A 104 35.56 -14.16 14.25
N LEU A 105 34.86 -13.12 13.80
CA LEU A 105 35.32 -11.74 13.91
C LEU A 105 35.53 -11.31 15.37
N SER A 106 34.63 -11.67 16.27
CA SER A 106 34.76 -11.39 17.71
C SER A 106 35.99 -12.08 18.31
N GLN A 107 36.23 -13.34 17.94
CA GLN A 107 37.42 -14.07 18.37
C GLN A 107 38.70 -13.44 17.83
N GLU A 108 38.71 -13.01 16.57
CA GLU A 108 39.83 -12.33 15.92
C GLU A 108 40.12 -10.97 16.56
N ILE A 109 39.09 -10.18 16.90
CA ILE A 109 39.24 -8.93 17.65
C ILE A 109 39.86 -9.19 19.03
N GLN A 110 39.43 -10.25 19.71
CA GLN A 110 39.96 -10.60 21.04
C GLN A 110 41.43 -11.06 20.96
N THR A 111 41.81 -11.85 19.96
CA THR A 111 43.20 -12.26 19.76
C THR A 111 44.08 -11.07 19.40
N LEU A 112 43.61 -10.17 18.53
CA LEU A 112 44.32 -8.94 18.16
C LEU A 112 44.57 -8.08 19.40
N LYS A 113 43.53 -7.84 20.21
CA LYS A 113 43.62 -7.05 21.45
C LYS A 113 44.60 -7.65 22.46
N ARG A 114 44.68 -9.00 22.53
CA ARG A 114 45.65 -9.70 23.38
C ARG A 114 47.07 -9.65 22.83
N SER A 115 47.23 -9.55 21.51
CA SER A 115 48.54 -9.40 20.87
C SER A 115 49.12 -7.99 21.07
N SER A 116 48.27 -6.95 21.05
CA SER A 116 48.67 -5.55 21.24
C SER A 116 49.24 -5.24 22.63
N THR A 117 48.90 -6.03 23.65
CA THR A 117 49.44 -5.87 25.01
C THR A 117 50.69 -6.74 25.27
N ASN A 118 51.09 -7.55 24.29
CA ASN A 118 52.14 -8.54 24.45
C ASN A 118 53.46 -8.06 23.85
N ASN A 119 54.42 -7.68 24.71
CA ASN A 119 55.77 -7.24 24.31
C ASN A 119 56.55 -8.29 23.50
N SER A 120 56.11 -9.56 23.47
CA SER A 120 56.77 -10.62 22.70
C SER A 120 56.60 -10.48 21.20
N TYR A 121 55.51 -9.85 20.72
CA TYR A 121 55.33 -9.63 19.28
C TYR A 121 56.33 -8.58 18.77
N GLU A 122 56.43 -7.47 19.49
CA GLU A 122 57.42 -6.41 19.24
C GLU A 122 58.86 -6.95 19.22
N GLU A 123 59.22 -7.80 20.19
CA GLU A 123 60.55 -8.41 20.25
C GLU A 123 60.81 -9.38 19.09
N ARG A 124 59.77 -10.09 18.62
CA ARG A 124 59.86 -10.96 17.44
C ARG A 124 60.09 -10.15 16.17
N VAL A 125 59.33 -9.08 15.96
CA VAL A 125 59.46 -8.20 14.79
C VAL A 125 60.86 -7.59 14.72
N LYS A 126 61.45 -7.18 15.85
CA LYS A 126 62.82 -6.63 15.91
C LYS A 126 63.92 -7.61 15.50
N ARG A 127 63.65 -8.92 15.53
CA ARG A 127 64.62 -9.97 15.16
C ARG A 127 64.52 -10.37 13.69
N LEU A 128 63.52 -9.88 12.96
CA LEU A 128 63.34 -10.16 11.53
C LEU A 128 64.38 -9.41 10.69
N SER A 129 64.78 -10.03 9.60
CA SER A 129 65.58 -9.38 8.55
C SER A 129 64.75 -8.35 7.78
N VAL A 130 65.43 -7.48 7.03
CA VAL A 130 64.77 -6.46 6.19
C VAL A 130 63.85 -7.09 5.15
N ALA A 131 64.21 -8.26 4.60
CA ALA A 131 63.37 -8.96 3.62
C ALA A 131 62.07 -9.46 4.27
N GLU A 132 62.17 -10.13 5.43
CA GLU A 132 61.02 -10.64 6.19
C GLU A 132 60.12 -9.50 6.71
N LEU A 133 60.70 -8.35 7.08
CA LEU A 133 59.95 -7.16 7.47
C LEU A 133 59.11 -6.58 6.33
N ASN A 134 59.65 -6.57 5.11
CA ASN A 134 58.90 -6.12 3.93
C ASN A 134 57.78 -7.09 3.56
N GLU A 135 58.02 -8.40 3.65
CA GLU A 135 56.98 -9.42 3.44
C GLU A 135 55.85 -9.30 4.46
N LEU A 136 56.19 -9.15 5.75
CA LEU A 136 55.19 -8.93 6.81
C LEU A 136 54.42 -7.61 6.60
N LEU A 137 55.09 -6.56 6.12
CA LEU A 137 54.43 -5.30 5.80
C LEU A 137 53.43 -5.49 4.65
N GLU A 138 53.82 -6.18 3.58
CA GLU A 138 52.95 -6.45 2.43
C GLU A 138 51.74 -7.33 2.83
N GLU A 139 51.95 -8.33 3.69
CA GLU A 139 50.88 -9.15 4.27
C GLU A 139 49.88 -8.28 5.05
N ILE A 140 50.38 -7.41 5.94
CA ILE A 140 49.52 -6.50 6.73
C ILE A 140 48.79 -5.51 5.83
N GLU A 141 49.48 -4.92 4.83
CA GLU A 141 48.86 -3.99 3.89
C GLU A 141 47.77 -4.66 3.04
N THR A 142 47.99 -5.92 2.65
CA THR A 142 47.00 -6.72 1.92
C THR A 142 45.80 -7.02 2.80
N ALA A 143 46.03 -7.51 4.02
CA ALA A 143 44.95 -7.76 4.98
C ALA A 143 44.13 -6.48 5.28
N ILE A 144 44.79 -5.33 5.44
CA ILE A 144 44.10 -4.04 5.64
C ILE A 144 43.20 -3.71 4.44
N LYS A 145 43.66 -3.92 3.20
CA LYS A 145 42.85 -3.68 2.00
C LYS A 145 41.64 -4.61 1.98
N ASP A 146 41.85 -5.90 2.19
CA ASP A 146 40.78 -6.91 2.17
C ASP A 146 39.72 -6.63 3.24
N TYR A 147 40.12 -6.33 4.48
CA TYR A 147 39.18 -5.96 5.54
C TYR A 147 38.46 -4.63 5.27
N SER A 148 39.14 -3.67 4.63
CA SER A 148 38.51 -2.40 4.24
C SER A 148 37.47 -2.60 3.15
N GLU A 149 37.75 -3.46 2.17
CA GLU A 149 36.79 -3.83 1.12
C GLU A 149 35.59 -4.56 1.70
N GLU A 150 35.81 -5.57 2.54
CA GLU A 150 34.74 -6.29 3.24
C GLU A 150 33.88 -5.33 4.07
N LEU A 151 34.51 -4.39 4.81
CA LEU A 151 33.78 -3.39 5.57
C LEU A 151 32.86 -2.53 4.69
N VAL A 152 33.34 -2.11 3.51
CA VAL A 152 32.53 -1.34 2.56
C VAL A 152 31.35 -2.17 2.05
N GLN A 153 31.57 -3.45 1.71
CA GLN A 153 30.50 -4.35 1.29
C GLN A 153 29.44 -4.55 2.38
N GLN A 154 29.87 -4.77 3.63
CA GLN A 154 28.96 -4.94 4.77
C GLN A 154 28.16 -3.67 5.07
N LEU A 155 28.77 -2.48 4.92
CA LEU A 155 28.07 -1.22 5.08
C LEU A 155 27.00 -1.02 4.01
N ALA A 156 27.32 -1.32 2.75
CA ALA A 156 26.36 -1.25 1.65
C ALA A 156 25.18 -2.22 1.85
N LEU A 157 25.47 -3.47 2.25
CA LEU A 157 24.43 -4.46 2.57
C LEU A 157 23.53 -4.00 3.73
N ARG A 158 24.13 -3.44 4.79
CA ARG A 158 23.37 -2.90 5.93
C ARG A 158 22.41 -1.79 5.49
N ASP A 159 22.87 -0.88 4.63
CA ASP A 159 22.05 0.24 4.15
C ASP A 159 20.88 -0.26 3.28
N GLU A 160 21.09 -1.28 2.44
CA GLU A 160 20.02 -1.92 1.66
C GLU A 160 18.98 -2.58 2.57
N LEU A 161 19.42 -3.34 3.58
CA LEU A 161 18.52 -3.97 4.55
C LEU A 161 17.74 -2.94 5.38
N GLU A 162 18.37 -1.81 5.73
CA GLU A 162 17.70 -0.72 6.42
C GLU A 162 16.63 -0.06 5.55
N PHE A 163 16.92 0.14 4.26
CA PHE A 163 15.94 0.61 3.29
C PHE A 163 14.76 -0.36 3.14
N GLU A 164 15.01 -1.65 2.93
CA GLU A 164 13.95 -2.65 2.86
C GLU A 164 13.07 -2.65 4.12
N LYS A 165 13.70 -2.58 5.29
CA LYS A 165 13.01 -2.53 6.57
C LYS A 165 12.15 -1.27 6.68
N GLU A 166 12.65 -0.12 6.25
CA GLU A 166 11.88 1.13 6.21
C GLU A 166 10.67 1.01 5.27
N VAL A 167 10.86 0.47 4.06
CA VAL A 167 9.79 0.23 3.10
C VAL A 167 8.72 -0.70 3.67
N LYS A 168 9.13 -1.85 4.23
CA LYS A 168 8.22 -2.82 4.87
C LYS A 168 7.45 -2.19 6.03
N ASN A 169 8.13 -1.42 6.89
CA ASN A 169 7.48 -0.72 8.02
C ASN A 169 6.52 0.38 7.56
N SER A 170 6.89 1.11 6.50
CA SER A 170 6.03 2.13 5.88
C SER A 170 4.76 1.49 5.30
N PHE A 171 4.89 0.39 4.56
CA PHE A 171 3.76 -0.38 4.06
C PHE A 171 2.84 -0.88 5.18
N ILE A 172 3.40 -1.49 6.24
CA ILE A 172 2.64 -1.94 7.41
C ILE A 172 1.87 -0.77 8.04
N SER A 173 2.50 0.39 8.19
CA SER A 173 1.88 1.58 8.78
C SER A 173 0.69 2.07 7.96
N VAL A 174 0.84 2.15 6.63
CA VAL A 174 -0.26 2.52 5.70
C VAL A 174 -1.37 1.48 5.74
N LEU A 175 -1.04 0.19 5.76
CA LEU A 175 -2.01 -0.90 5.83
C LEU A 175 -2.85 -0.81 7.12
N ILE A 176 -2.20 -0.55 8.26
CA ILE A 176 -2.87 -0.33 9.55
C ILE A 176 -3.81 0.89 9.48
N GLU A 177 -3.37 1.98 8.85
CA GLU A 177 -4.21 3.19 8.67
C GLU A 177 -5.49 2.88 7.87
N VAL A 178 -5.36 2.18 6.73
CA VAL A 178 -6.50 1.78 5.91
C VAL A 178 -7.46 0.90 6.69
N GLN A 179 -6.94 -0.09 7.43
CA GLN A 179 -7.76 -0.97 8.27
C GLN A 179 -8.48 -0.20 9.38
N ASN A 180 -7.80 0.74 10.04
CA ASN A 180 -8.40 1.59 11.06
C ASN A 180 -9.51 2.47 10.48
N LYS A 181 -9.29 3.07 9.32
CA LYS A 181 -10.29 3.90 8.62
C LYS A 181 -11.51 3.09 8.17
N GLN A 182 -11.30 1.87 7.68
CA GLN A 182 -12.39 0.94 7.37
C GLN A 182 -13.18 0.53 8.62
N ARG A 183 -12.49 0.27 9.74
CA ARG A 183 -13.12 -0.04 11.03
C ARG A 183 -13.97 1.14 11.50
N GLU A 184 -13.43 2.36 11.47
CA GLU A 184 -14.15 3.58 11.82
C GLU A 184 -15.39 3.79 10.93
N HIS A 185 -15.27 3.58 9.62
CA HIS A 185 -16.40 3.66 8.70
C HIS A 185 -17.50 2.62 9.02
N LYS A 186 -17.12 1.38 9.35
CA LYS A 186 -18.06 0.33 9.80
C LYS A 186 -18.74 0.73 11.13
N GLU A 187 -18.00 1.30 12.09
CA GLU A 187 -18.56 1.72 13.37
C GLU A 187 -19.51 2.93 13.23
N THR A 188 -19.14 3.92 12.45
CA THR A 188 -19.99 5.10 12.17
C THR A 188 -21.26 4.72 11.42
N ALA A 189 -21.19 3.77 10.47
CA ALA A 189 -22.36 3.22 9.79
C ALA A 189 -23.31 2.48 10.77
N LYS A 190 -22.77 1.67 11.70
CA LYS A 190 -23.56 1.02 12.76
C LYS A 190 -24.23 2.03 13.69
N LYS A 191 -23.53 3.11 14.08
CA LYS A 191 -24.10 4.20 14.91
C LYS A 191 -25.23 4.94 14.20
N LYS A 192 -25.08 5.27 12.92
CA LYS A 192 -26.14 5.91 12.11
C LYS A 192 -27.40 5.03 11.98
N LYS A 193 -27.23 3.70 11.85
CA LYS A 193 -28.36 2.76 11.79
C LYS A 193 -29.13 2.68 13.12
N LYS A 194 -28.45 2.78 14.27
CA LYS A 194 -29.10 2.84 15.60
C LYS A 194 -29.87 4.15 15.82
N LEU A 195 -29.35 5.29 15.36
CA LEU A 195 -30.02 6.59 15.46
C LEU A 195 -31.29 6.68 14.59
N LYS A 196 -31.29 6.05 13.40
CA LYS A 196 -32.47 6.04 12.51
C LYS A 196 -33.61 5.13 13.02
N ASN A 197 -33.31 4.16 13.88
CA ASN A 197 -34.30 3.30 14.55
C ASN A 197 -34.77 3.85 15.90
N GLY A 198 -34.26 5.01 16.35
CA GLY A 198 -34.62 5.66 17.61
C GLY A 198 -35.21 7.05 17.37
N SER A 199 -36.36 7.14 16.71
CA SER A 199 -37.22 8.34 16.75
C SER A 199 -38.52 7.99 17.46
N PRO A 200 -38.92 8.75 18.51
CA PRO A 200 -40.01 8.38 19.39
C PRO A 200 -41.36 8.53 18.69
N GLN A 201 -42.16 7.47 18.72
CA GLN A 201 -43.56 7.53 18.36
C GLN A 201 -44.29 8.34 19.44
N ASN A 202 -44.51 9.63 19.19
CA ASN A 202 -45.50 10.42 19.92
C ASN A 202 -46.65 10.75 18.97
N GLY A 203 -47.86 10.32 19.33
CA GLY A 203 -49.05 10.54 18.51
C GLY A 203 -50.34 9.99 19.12
N LYS A 204 -51.00 10.84 19.93
CA LYS A 204 -52.46 10.97 20.13
C LYS A 204 -53.25 9.80 20.76
N GLN A 205 -53.75 10.04 21.97
CA GLN A 205 -55.19 9.90 22.27
C GLN A 205 -55.67 11.10 23.10
N GLU A 206 -56.51 11.93 22.48
CA GLU A 206 -57.42 12.87 23.15
C GLU A 206 -58.80 12.21 23.33
N ARG A 207 -59.56 12.72 24.32
CA ARG A 207 -60.98 12.49 24.71
C ARG A 207 -61.18 11.47 25.84
N GLY A 208 -61.80 11.78 26.98
CA GLY A 208 -62.41 13.02 27.47
C GLY A 208 -63.14 12.80 28.82
N HIS A 209 -63.45 13.89 29.53
CA HIS A 209 -64.54 14.12 30.50
C HIS A 209 -64.67 13.17 31.73
N MET A 210 -64.58 13.62 32.97
CA MET A 210 -65.57 14.47 33.70
C MET A 210 -64.94 15.08 34.97
N PRO A 211 -65.53 16.16 35.54
CA PRO A 211 -65.06 16.81 36.76
C PRO A 211 -65.77 16.31 38.02
N GLY A 212 -65.05 16.36 39.15
CA GLY A 212 -65.58 16.75 40.47
C GLY A 212 -66.40 15.75 41.27
N THR A 213 -66.22 15.86 42.59
CA THR A 213 -67.00 15.35 43.73
C THR A 213 -68.50 15.21 43.51
#